data_AF-A0A3N5E942-F1
#
_entry.id   AF-A0A3N5E942-F1
#
_cell.length_a   1.000
_cell.length_b   1.000
_cell.length_c   1.000
_cell.angle_alpha   90.00
_cell.angle_beta   90.00
_cell.angle_gamma   90.00
#
_symmetry.space_group_name_H-M   'P 1'
#
loop_
_entity.id
_entity.type
_entity.pdbx_description
1 polymer ?
#
loop_
_entity_poly.entity_id
_entity_poly.type
_entity_poly.pdbx_seq_one_letter_code
_entity_poly.pdbx_strand_id
1 'polypeptide(L)'
;MTNGQTHKSVSPTRPEQKKTDHDRSPMYESKNAPSSSGAVKAQPKEGKNTGFDPYKDPFGADRPGVTFEEIMAKESAGKGKVMDAQKQYLESRYDLAPKFDPEAKMSRGKPLCVGPTVRLPQGMTLEKLGAMTAEEIRAQGVFPYPALPHPLHANGGMVFPRMQIEMFPRLERFDVDFDLPEAFLPEFPPAIFLINRPDLGDVSRGEVVSINNYYRLFKDILTPVQLDGLRLLLTPFPQEEFNPTDDRKTSQPSLGVTCLDCHVNGHTTGQFHLNPDMRPQERRFRLDTVSLR
;
A
#
# COMPACT_ATOMS: atom_id res chain seq x y z
N MET A 1 -5.44 -3.83 -20.68
CA MET A 1 -5.25 -2.45 -21.20
C MET A 1 -5.23 -1.48 -20.02
N THR A 2 -4.08 -1.34 -19.34
CA THR A 2 -3.95 -0.56 -18.08
C THR A 2 -3.15 0.74 -18.25
N ASN A 3 -2.52 0.96 -19.40
CA ASN A 3 -1.66 2.13 -19.65
C ASN A 3 -2.41 3.42 -20.02
N GLY A 4 -3.75 3.47 -19.88
CA GLY A 4 -4.54 4.64 -20.27
C GLY A 4 -4.35 5.86 -19.36
N GLN A 5 -3.97 5.64 -18.10
CA GLN A 5 -3.76 6.69 -17.09
C GLN A 5 -2.30 7.00 -16.82
N THR A 6 -1.36 6.28 -17.44
CA THR A 6 0.07 6.50 -17.28
C THR A 6 0.58 7.30 -18.45
N HIS A 7 1.13 8.49 -18.18
CA HIS A 7 1.81 9.27 -19.21
C HIS A 7 2.99 8.46 -19.76
N LYS A 8 2.94 8.13 -21.06
CA LYS A 8 4.09 7.57 -21.75
C LYS A 8 5.06 8.70 -22.07
N SER A 9 6.34 8.52 -21.72
CA SER A 9 7.37 9.40 -22.24
C SER A 9 7.40 9.25 -23.77
N VAL A 10 7.19 10.37 -24.47
CA VAL A 10 7.27 10.43 -25.94
C VAL A 10 8.58 11.12 -26.28
N SER A 11 9.34 10.55 -27.21
CA SER A 11 10.53 11.23 -27.73
C SER A 11 10.18 12.63 -28.22
N PRO A 12 10.96 13.66 -27.84
CA PRO A 12 10.68 15.05 -28.19
C PRO A 12 10.89 15.26 -29.69
N THR A 13 9.84 15.05 -30.47
CA THR A 13 9.86 15.18 -31.94
C THR A 13 9.39 16.55 -32.40
N ARG A 14 8.60 17.24 -31.56
CA ARG A 14 8.06 18.57 -31.86
C ARG A 14 8.96 19.67 -31.30
N PRO A 15 9.06 20.84 -31.96
CA PRO A 15 9.90 21.94 -31.50
C PRO A 15 9.63 22.36 -30.05
N GLU A 16 8.37 22.41 -29.62
CA GLU A 16 7.96 22.78 -28.26
C GLU A 16 8.38 21.78 -27.17
N GLN A 17 8.76 20.55 -27.55
CA GLN A 17 9.24 19.54 -26.58
C GLN A 17 10.75 19.68 -26.31
N LYS A 18 11.47 20.49 -27.09
CA LYS A 18 12.91 20.71 -26.92
C LYS A 18 13.13 21.72 -25.80
N LYS A 19 13.53 21.23 -24.62
CA LYS A 19 13.92 22.09 -23.49
C LYS A 19 15.08 23.01 -23.88
N THR A 20 14.89 24.31 -23.67
CA THR A 20 15.90 25.36 -23.80
C THR A 20 16.80 25.43 -22.57
N ASP A 21 17.85 26.24 -22.62
CA ASP A 21 18.69 26.53 -21.44
C ASP A 21 17.90 27.24 -20.35
N HIS A 22 16.93 28.09 -20.74
CA HIS A 22 16.02 28.72 -19.80
C HIS A 22 15.17 27.66 -19.08
N ASP A 23 14.58 26.70 -19.79
CA ASP A 23 13.75 25.62 -19.20
C ASP A 23 14.51 24.70 -18.22
N ARG A 24 15.85 24.67 -18.33
CA ARG A 24 16.75 23.92 -17.44
C ARG A 24 17.46 24.81 -16.43
N SER A 25 17.16 26.11 -16.41
CA SER A 25 17.86 27.09 -15.60
C SER A 25 17.62 26.81 -14.11
N PRO A 26 18.67 26.95 -13.26
CA PRO A 26 18.51 26.84 -11.82
C PRO A 26 17.62 27.93 -11.22
N MET A 27 17.16 28.91 -12.01
CA MET A 27 16.25 29.97 -11.57
C MET A 27 14.88 29.46 -11.09
N TYR A 28 14.48 28.25 -11.50
CA TYR A 28 13.26 27.62 -11.01
C TYR A 28 13.42 27.01 -9.60
N GLU A 29 14.65 26.89 -9.10
CA GLU A 29 14.90 26.47 -7.73
C GLU A 29 14.64 27.65 -6.78
N SER A 30 13.77 27.46 -5.79
CA SER A 30 13.33 28.55 -4.91
C SER A 30 14.48 29.25 -4.15
N LYS A 31 15.60 28.55 -3.91
CA LYS A 31 16.79 29.11 -3.25
C LYS A 31 17.52 30.14 -4.11
N ASN A 32 17.33 30.11 -5.44
CA ASN A 32 17.97 31.00 -6.39
C ASN A 32 17.06 32.18 -6.77
N ALA A 33 15.81 32.20 -6.28
CA ALA A 33 14.88 33.29 -6.55
C ALA A 33 15.36 34.60 -5.91
N PRO A 34 15.41 35.71 -6.68
CA PRO A 34 15.77 37.00 -6.12
C PRO A 34 14.71 37.47 -5.13
N SER A 35 15.13 38.14 -4.05
CA SER A 35 14.20 38.81 -3.14
C SER A 35 13.41 39.88 -3.89
N SER A 36 12.12 40.02 -3.58
CA SER A 36 11.26 41.05 -4.17
C SER A 36 11.73 42.48 -3.85
N SER A 37 12.49 42.66 -2.76
CA SER A 37 13.10 43.92 -2.37
C SER A 37 14.39 43.70 -1.57
N GLY A 38 15.37 44.60 -1.73
CA GLY A 38 16.58 44.61 -0.91
C GLY A 38 16.30 44.83 0.59
N ALA A 39 15.17 45.46 0.93
CA ALA A 39 14.76 45.69 2.32
C ALA A 39 14.50 44.38 3.10
N VAL A 40 14.17 43.29 2.39
CA VAL A 40 13.86 41.99 3.00
C VAL A 40 15.09 41.36 3.65
N LYS A 41 16.31 41.72 3.22
CA LYS A 41 17.57 41.22 3.81
C LYS A 41 17.74 41.59 5.28
N ALA A 42 17.15 42.70 5.72
CA ALA A 42 17.22 43.16 7.11
C ALA A 42 16.17 42.48 8.02
N GLN A 43 15.25 41.71 7.45
CA GLN A 43 14.22 41.00 8.21
C GLN A 43 14.77 39.67 8.77
N PRO A 44 14.12 39.07 9.80
CA PRO A 44 14.48 37.75 10.29
C PRO A 44 14.59 36.73 9.15
N LYS A 45 15.65 35.91 9.19
CA LYS A 45 15.98 34.92 8.15
C LYS A 45 16.10 35.51 6.74
N GLU A 46 16.38 36.81 6.62
CA GLU A 46 16.37 37.53 5.34
C GLU A 46 15.02 37.37 4.58
N GLY A 47 13.91 37.27 5.33
CA GLY A 47 12.57 37.02 4.81
C GLY A 47 12.34 35.63 4.21
N LYS A 48 13.26 34.69 4.40
CA LYS A 48 13.14 33.31 3.90
C LYS A 48 12.36 32.43 4.89
N ASN A 49 11.54 31.53 4.36
CA ASN A 49 11.02 30.40 5.14
C ASN A 49 12.04 29.26 5.13
N THR A 50 12.70 29.03 6.27
CA THR A 50 13.73 27.99 6.45
C THR A 50 13.27 26.85 7.36
N GLY A 51 12.02 26.89 7.84
CA GLY A 51 11.43 25.80 8.61
C GLY A 51 10.87 24.71 7.70
N PHE A 52 10.33 23.66 8.31
CA PHE A 52 9.60 22.64 7.57
C PHE A 52 8.39 23.24 6.87
N ASP A 53 8.22 22.89 5.60
CA ASP A 53 7.09 23.22 4.74
C ASP A 53 6.49 21.88 4.26
N PRO A 54 5.38 21.41 4.85
CA PRO A 54 4.78 20.11 4.52
C PRO A 54 4.37 19.95 3.05
N TYR A 55 4.33 21.02 2.27
CA TYR A 55 4.05 20.94 0.83
C TYR A 55 5.31 20.78 -0.03
N LYS A 56 6.50 21.07 0.53
CA LYS A 56 7.79 20.96 -0.16
C LYS A 56 8.66 19.85 0.39
N ASP A 57 8.60 19.65 1.70
CA ASP A 57 9.38 18.65 2.41
C ASP A 57 8.63 17.32 2.35
N PRO A 58 9.18 16.29 1.68
CA PRO A 58 8.50 15.02 1.49
C PRO A 58 8.26 14.28 2.81
N PHE A 59 7.28 13.38 2.80
CA PHE A 59 7.01 12.47 3.90
C PHE A 59 8.27 11.72 4.35
N GLY A 60 8.60 11.84 5.64
CA GLY A 60 9.80 11.25 6.23
C GLY A 60 11.09 12.07 6.04
N ALA A 61 10.99 13.33 5.64
CA ALA A 61 12.14 14.24 5.62
C ALA A 61 12.68 14.52 7.04
N ASP A 62 13.97 14.27 7.27
CA ASP A 62 14.63 14.49 8.57
C ASP A 62 14.96 15.97 8.83
N ARG A 63 14.98 16.79 7.78
CA ARG A 63 15.24 18.25 7.83
C ARG A 63 14.53 18.97 6.68
N PRO A 64 14.33 20.29 6.76
CA PRO A 64 13.78 21.06 5.64
C PRO A 64 14.69 21.03 4.40
N GLY A 65 14.07 21.13 3.23
CA GLY A 65 14.70 21.24 1.91
C GLY A 65 15.31 19.95 1.40
N VAL A 66 14.91 18.79 1.90
CA VAL A 66 15.29 17.48 1.32
C VAL A 66 14.40 17.21 0.11
N THR A 67 14.98 16.83 -1.03
CA THR A 67 14.18 16.56 -2.23
C THR A 67 13.56 15.17 -2.22
N PHE A 68 12.53 14.97 -3.05
CA PHE A 68 11.96 13.65 -3.29
C PHE A 68 13.03 12.63 -3.71
N GLU A 69 13.92 13.01 -4.64
CA GLU A 69 14.97 12.13 -5.15
C GLU A 69 15.95 11.72 -4.06
N GLU A 70 16.30 12.63 -3.15
CA GLU A 70 17.17 12.31 -2.01
C GLU A 70 16.50 11.29 -1.07
N ILE A 71 15.20 11.46 -0.76
CA ILE A 71 14.44 10.54 0.10
C ILE A 71 14.24 9.19 -0.59
N MET A 72 13.80 9.20 -1.85
CA MET A 72 13.63 7.99 -2.63
C MET A 72 14.94 7.20 -2.71
N ALA A 73 16.06 7.85 -3.00
CA ALA A 73 17.36 7.18 -3.04
C ALA A 73 17.76 6.59 -1.68
N LYS A 74 17.63 7.36 -0.60
CA LYS A 74 17.96 6.94 0.77
C LYS A 74 17.11 5.74 1.20
N GLU A 75 15.80 5.82 1.05
CA GLU A 75 14.87 4.79 1.52
C GLU A 75 14.90 3.55 0.62
N SER A 76 15.02 3.71 -0.70
CA SER A 76 15.21 2.57 -1.62
C SER A 76 16.48 1.78 -1.28
N ALA A 77 17.56 2.47 -0.92
CA ALA A 77 18.79 1.81 -0.47
C ALA A 77 18.63 1.10 0.89
N GLY A 78 17.69 1.57 1.72
CA GLY A 78 17.36 0.99 3.02
C GLY A 78 16.37 -0.19 2.97
N LYS A 79 15.55 -0.28 1.92
CA LYS A 79 14.46 -1.25 1.77
C LYS A 79 14.88 -2.69 2.04
N GLY A 80 16.04 -3.12 1.53
CA GLY A 80 16.56 -4.48 1.78
C GLY A 80 16.72 -4.80 3.27
N LYS A 81 17.27 -3.86 4.06
CA LYS A 81 17.43 -4.05 5.52
C LYS A 81 16.10 -4.10 6.25
N VAL A 82 15.13 -3.29 5.83
CA VAL A 82 13.75 -3.31 6.38
C VAL A 82 13.12 -4.68 6.15
N MET A 83 13.18 -5.17 4.92
CA MET A 83 12.58 -6.46 4.55
C MET A 83 13.30 -7.65 5.22
N ASP A 84 14.62 -7.61 5.34
CA ASP A 84 15.38 -8.66 6.04
C ASP A 84 15.03 -8.71 7.53
N ALA A 85 14.92 -7.54 8.19
CA ALA A 85 14.53 -7.48 9.60
C ALA A 85 13.10 -8.00 9.81
N GLN A 86 12.15 -7.62 8.94
CA GLN A 86 10.77 -8.12 9.02
C GLN A 86 10.70 -9.62 8.75
N LYS A 87 11.45 -10.13 7.77
CA LYS A 87 11.52 -11.56 7.46
C LYS A 87 12.05 -12.35 8.66
N GLN A 88 13.16 -11.92 9.27
CA GLN A 88 13.70 -12.54 10.47
C GLN A 88 12.69 -12.53 11.62
N TYR A 89 11.96 -11.42 11.79
CA TYR A 89 10.90 -11.31 12.78
C TYR A 89 9.77 -12.32 12.54
N LEU A 90 9.27 -12.43 11.31
CA LEU A 90 8.25 -13.41 10.95
C LEU A 90 8.74 -14.86 11.13
N GLU A 91 9.94 -15.19 10.67
CA GLU A 91 10.52 -16.54 10.77
C GLU A 91 10.84 -16.94 12.22
N SER A 92 11.10 -15.97 13.10
CA SER A 92 11.24 -16.21 14.54
C SER A 92 9.92 -16.63 15.20
N ARG A 93 8.79 -16.21 14.62
CA ARG A 93 7.44 -16.44 15.14
C ARG A 93 6.70 -17.57 14.44
N TYR A 94 7.01 -17.82 13.17
CA TYR A 94 6.24 -18.71 12.31
C TYR A 94 7.13 -19.63 11.47
N ASP A 95 6.62 -20.81 11.17
CA ASP A 95 7.02 -21.64 10.03
C ASP A 95 6.21 -21.18 8.80
N LEU A 96 6.89 -20.50 7.88
CA LEU A 96 6.31 -19.97 6.66
C LEU A 96 6.34 -20.97 5.48
N ALA A 97 6.70 -22.24 5.72
CA ALA A 97 6.56 -23.28 4.71
C ALA A 97 5.06 -23.62 4.55
N PRO A 98 4.46 -23.41 3.36
CA PRO A 98 3.03 -23.65 3.18
C PRO A 98 2.73 -25.15 3.26
N LYS A 99 1.73 -25.50 4.07
CA LYS A 99 1.11 -26.83 4.09
C LYS A 99 -0.28 -26.66 3.50
N PHE A 100 -0.56 -27.34 2.40
CA PHE A 100 -1.85 -27.24 1.73
C PHE A 100 -2.78 -28.35 2.18
N ASP A 101 -4.07 -28.02 2.33
CA ASP A 101 -5.10 -29.03 2.44
C ASP A 101 -5.14 -29.86 1.13
N PRO A 102 -5.27 -31.20 1.20
CA PRO A 102 -5.31 -32.05 0.01
C PRO A 102 -6.53 -31.80 -0.89
N GLU A 103 -7.65 -31.34 -0.33
CA GLU A 103 -8.92 -31.19 -1.05
C GLU A 103 -9.44 -29.75 -1.04
N ALA A 104 -9.27 -29.04 0.07
CA ALA A 104 -9.85 -27.70 0.25
C ALA A 104 -9.13 -26.65 -0.60
N LYS A 105 -9.94 -25.91 -1.37
CA LYS A 105 -9.51 -24.82 -2.24
C LYS A 105 -10.43 -23.64 -2.07
N MET A 106 -9.92 -22.44 -2.34
CA MET A 106 -10.74 -21.25 -2.49
C MET A 106 -11.59 -21.33 -3.77
N SER A 107 -12.53 -20.40 -3.95
CA SER A 107 -13.60 -20.45 -4.96
C SER A 107 -13.08 -20.69 -6.38
N ARG A 108 -11.92 -20.12 -6.72
CA ARG A 108 -11.28 -20.22 -8.04
C ARG A 108 -10.12 -21.22 -8.08
N GLY A 109 -9.95 -22.03 -7.03
CA GLY A 109 -9.06 -23.17 -7.03
C GLY A 109 -7.72 -22.98 -6.32
N LYS A 110 -7.45 -21.81 -5.71
CA LYS A 110 -6.23 -21.61 -4.90
C LYS A 110 -6.22 -22.60 -3.72
N PRO A 111 -5.20 -23.46 -3.57
CA PRO A 111 -5.11 -24.38 -2.43
C PRO A 111 -5.11 -23.63 -1.10
N LEU A 112 -5.84 -24.15 -0.11
CA LEU A 112 -5.91 -23.53 1.21
C LEU A 112 -4.69 -23.93 2.05
N CYS A 113 -3.96 -22.95 2.58
CA CYS A 113 -2.95 -23.22 3.60
C CYS A 113 -3.62 -23.63 4.91
N VAL A 114 -3.16 -24.73 5.50
CA VAL A 114 -3.61 -25.24 6.79
C VAL A 114 -2.49 -25.14 7.82
N GLY A 115 -2.89 -24.74 9.04
CA GLY A 115 -1.98 -24.50 10.15
C GLY A 115 -1.79 -25.71 11.07
N PRO A 116 -1.14 -25.51 12.22
CA PRO A 116 -0.61 -24.24 12.73
C PRO A 116 0.70 -23.81 12.03
N THR A 117 0.95 -22.50 11.95
CA THR A 117 2.26 -21.95 11.54
C THR A 117 3.09 -21.45 12.71
N VAL A 118 2.51 -21.29 13.91
CA VAL A 118 3.23 -20.74 15.07
C VAL A 118 4.41 -21.59 15.53
N ARG A 119 5.51 -20.93 15.86
CA ARG A 119 6.61 -21.47 16.66
C ARG A 119 6.32 -21.23 18.14
N LEU A 120 6.06 -22.32 18.87
CA LEU A 120 5.79 -22.27 20.30
C LEU A 120 7.08 -22.18 21.12
N PRO A 121 7.05 -21.55 22.31
CA PRO A 121 8.16 -21.58 23.26
C PRO A 121 8.61 -23.01 23.59
N GLN A 122 9.88 -23.18 23.95
CA GLN A 122 10.44 -24.50 24.27
C GLN A 122 9.63 -25.19 25.38
N GLY A 123 9.22 -26.43 25.14
CA GLY A 123 8.41 -27.22 26.08
C GLY A 123 6.91 -26.96 26.04
N MET A 124 6.45 -25.98 25.25
CA MET A 124 5.02 -25.70 25.01
C MET A 124 4.49 -26.52 23.81
N THR A 125 3.23 -26.95 23.89
CA THR A 125 2.52 -27.61 22.79
C THR A 125 1.14 -26.99 22.60
N LEU A 126 0.49 -27.26 21.46
CA LEU A 126 -0.87 -26.75 21.22
C LEU A 126 -1.88 -27.35 22.20
N GLU A 127 -1.70 -28.60 22.61
CA GLU A 127 -2.56 -29.28 23.60
C GLU A 127 -2.43 -28.62 24.97
N LYS A 128 -1.20 -28.27 25.38
CA LYS A 128 -0.97 -27.52 26.62
C LYS A 128 -1.61 -26.15 26.57
N LEU A 129 -1.43 -25.41 25.48
CA LEU A 129 -2.08 -24.11 25.28
C LEU A 129 -3.60 -24.21 25.29
N GLY A 130 -4.17 -25.23 24.64
CA GLY A 130 -5.62 -25.45 24.60
C GLY A 130 -6.24 -25.84 25.95
N ALA A 131 -5.42 -26.32 26.90
CA ALA A 131 -5.86 -26.64 28.25
C ALA A 131 -5.77 -25.45 29.23
N MET A 132 -5.09 -24.36 28.86
CA MET A 132 -4.91 -23.18 29.70
C MET A 132 -6.12 -22.23 29.62
N THR A 133 -6.37 -21.48 30.69
CA THR A 133 -7.34 -20.38 30.67
C THR A 133 -6.77 -19.14 29.96
N ALA A 134 -7.64 -18.21 29.55
CA ALA A 134 -7.20 -16.95 28.95
C ALA A 134 -6.31 -16.12 29.90
N GLU A 135 -6.62 -16.15 31.20
CA GLU A 135 -5.83 -15.49 32.24
C GLU A 135 -4.43 -16.09 32.36
N GLU A 136 -4.31 -17.42 32.32
CA GLU A 136 -3.02 -18.12 32.37
C GLU A 136 -2.18 -17.82 31.11
N ILE A 137 -2.81 -17.88 29.93
CA ILE A 137 -2.14 -17.54 28.65
C ILE A 137 -1.60 -16.11 28.70
N ARG A 138 -2.41 -15.17 29.21
CA ARG A 138 -2.01 -13.76 29.36
C ARG A 138 -0.90 -13.59 30.39
N ALA A 139 -1.03 -14.22 31.56
CA ALA A 139 -0.06 -14.10 32.65
C ALA A 139 1.31 -14.67 32.28
N GLN A 140 1.34 -15.78 31.52
CA GLN A 140 2.58 -16.40 31.05
C GLN A 140 3.11 -15.78 29.76
N GLY A 141 2.32 -14.96 29.06
CA GLY A 141 2.71 -14.32 27.80
C GLY A 141 2.90 -15.32 26.66
N VAL A 142 2.16 -16.42 26.65
CA VAL A 142 2.36 -17.55 25.72
C VAL A 142 1.37 -17.57 24.55
N PHE A 143 0.62 -16.47 24.33
CA PHE A 143 -0.32 -16.40 23.22
C PHE A 143 0.42 -16.56 21.88
N PRO A 144 0.01 -17.51 21.02
CA PRO A 144 0.80 -17.88 19.83
C PRO A 144 0.82 -16.84 18.70
N TYR A 145 -0.20 -15.96 18.62
CA TYR A 145 -0.36 -15.05 17.47
C TYR A 145 -0.49 -13.57 17.89
N PRO A 146 0.50 -12.96 18.58
CA PRO A 146 0.43 -11.53 18.88
C PRO A 146 0.30 -10.68 17.61
N ALA A 147 -0.17 -9.44 17.73
CA ALA A 147 -0.32 -8.56 16.56
C ALA A 147 0.99 -8.44 15.77
N LEU A 148 0.89 -8.37 14.45
CA LEU A 148 2.03 -8.08 13.57
C LEU A 148 2.25 -6.57 13.49
N PRO A 149 3.49 -6.09 13.64
CA PRO A 149 3.80 -4.68 13.39
C PRO A 149 3.80 -4.39 11.88
N HIS A 150 3.78 -3.09 11.54
CA HIS A 150 4.09 -2.65 10.18
C HIS A 150 5.60 -2.85 9.93
N PRO A 151 6.02 -3.38 8.76
CA PRO A 151 7.45 -3.64 8.48
C PRO A 151 8.33 -2.39 8.59
N LEU A 152 7.76 -1.23 8.23
CA LEU A 152 8.41 0.09 8.36
C LEU A 152 7.51 1.05 9.14
N HIS A 153 7.47 0.96 10.46
CA HIS A 153 6.51 1.70 11.29
C HIS A 153 6.70 3.23 11.26
N ALA A 154 7.94 3.69 11.06
CA ALA A 154 8.27 5.12 11.00
C ALA A 154 7.50 5.83 9.88
N ASN A 155 7.52 5.26 8.67
CA ASN A 155 6.73 5.75 7.54
C ASN A 155 5.28 5.27 7.67
N GLY A 156 5.06 4.01 8.04
CA GLY A 156 3.71 3.44 8.07
C GLY A 156 3.11 3.35 6.67
N GLY A 157 1.82 3.67 6.57
CA GLY A 157 1.10 3.69 5.30
C GLY A 157 0.53 2.37 4.85
N MET A 158 -0.04 2.33 3.65
CA MET A 158 -0.54 1.09 3.03
C MET A 158 0.57 0.32 2.31
N VAL A 159 0.44 -1.00 2.29
CA VAL A 159 1.33 -1.89 1.54
C VAL A 159 0.50 -2.96 0.84
N PHE A 160 0.73 -3.13 -0.47
CA PHE A 160 -0.01 -4.05 -1.33
C PHE A 160 0.79 -5.30 -1.67
N PRO A 161 0.16 -6.48 -1.73
CA PRO A 161 0.78 -7.71 -2.19
C PRO A 161 1.31 -7.64 -3.63
N ARG A 162 2.37 -8.42 -3.92
CA ARG A 162 3.06 -8.43 -5.22
C ARG A 162 2.13 -8.75 -6.40
N MET A 163 1.26 -9.76 -6.29
CA MET A 163 0.35 -10.13 -7.39
C MET A 163 -0.60 -8.98 -7.78
N GLN A 164 -0.94 -8.09 -6.84
CA GLN A 164 -1.73 -6.91 -7.12
C GLN A 164 -0.88 -5.79 -7.73
N ILE A 165 0.34 -5.58 -7.22
CA ILE A 165 1.29 -4.59 -7.77
C ILE A 165 1.63 -4.91 -9.23
N GLU A 166 1.81 -6.18 -9.59
CA GLU A 166 2.06 -6.60 -10.98
C GLU A 166 0.93 -6.17 -11.93
N MET A 167 -0.32 -6.11 -11.45
CA MET A 167 -1.46 -5.61 -12.21
C MET A 167 -1.63 -4.09 -12.13
N PHE A 168 -1.25 -3.48 -11.01
CA PHE A 168 -1.34 -2.04 -10.75
C PHE A 168 0.00 -1.49 -10.22
N PRO A 169 1.00 -1.26 -11.09
CA PRO A 169 2.33 -0.80 -10.67
C PRO A 169 2.33 0.53 -9.90
N ARG A 170 1.28 1.34 -10.04
CA ARG A 170 1.08 2.57 -9.23
C ARG A 170 0.99 2.31 -7.72
N LEU A 171 0.76 1.07 -7.30
CA LEU A 171 0.69 0.65 -5.90
C LEU A 171 2.05 0.22 -5.34
N GLU A 172 3.11 0.24 -6.15
CA GLU A 172 4.46 -0.14 -5.74
C GLU A 172 5.14 0.97 -4.93
N ARG A 173 5.59 0.60 -3.73
CA ARG A 173 6.37 1.48 -2.86
C ARG A 173 7.87 1.25 -3.02
N PHE A 174 8.63 2.34 -3.02
CA PHE A 174 10.09 2.28 -3.11
C PHE A 174 10.78 1.98 -1.77
N ASP A 175 10.08 2.13 -0.64
CA ASP A 175 10.66 2.05 0.71
C ASP A 175 10.39 0.73 1.46
N VAL A 176 9.31 0.02 1.11
CA VAL A 176 8.90 -1.23 1.79
C VAL A 176 8.11 -2.14 0.84
N ASP A 177 8.16 -3.46 1.09
CA ASP A 177 7.37 -4.48 0.39
C ASP A 177 6.38 -5.18 1.34
N PHE A 178 5.44 -5.92 0.74
CA PHE A 178 4.55 -6.80 1.45
C PHE A 178 5.30 -7.97 2.08
N ASP A 179 4.94 -8.34 3.32
CA ASP A 179 5.80 -9.17 4.18
C ASP A 179 5.40 -10.65 4.26
N LEU A 180 4.13 -11.00 3.98
CA LEU A 180 3.68 -12.39 4.01
C LEU A 180 3.80 -13.08 2.63
N PRO A 181 4.18 -14.37 2.57
CA PRO A 181 4.20 -15.12 1.32
C PRO A 181 2.80 -15.25 0.70
N GLU A 182 2.74 -15.18 -0.64
CA GLU A 182 1.50 -15.27 -1.41
C GLU A 182 0.65 -16.52 -1.09
N ALA A 183 1.28 -17.65 -0.76
CA ALA A 183 0.58 -18.88 -0.43
C ALA A 183 -0.41 -18.71 0.75
N PHE A 184 -0.12 -17.82 1.70
CA PHE A 184 -0.98 -17.55 2.86
C PHE A 184 -2.02 -16.45 2.60
N LEU A 185 -1.95 -15.79 1.44
CA LEU A 185 -2.89 -14.73 1.09
C LEU A 185 -4.16 -15.32 0.46
N PRO A 186 -5.29 -14.58 0.47
CA PRO A 186 -6.47 -14.93 -0.29
C PRO A 186 -6.19 -15.12 -1.79
N GLU A 187 -7.14 -15.72 -2.50
CA GLU A 187 -7.09 -15.86 -3.95
C GLU A 187 -7.16 -14.50 -4.65
N PHE A 188 -6.40 -14.36 -5.74
CA PHE A 188 -6.34 -13.15 -6.54
C PHE A 188 -6.50 -13.50 -8.03
N PRO A 189 -7.43 -12.86 -8.78
CA PRO A 189 -8.52 -12.03 -8.28
C PRO A 189 -9.57 -12.85 -7.51
N PRO A 190 -10.21 -12.28 -6.47
CA PRO A 190 -11.29 -12.96 -5.79
C PRO A 190 -12.59 -12.93 -6.61
N ALA A 191 -13.38 -14.01 -6.52
CA ALA A 191 -14.68 -14.12 -7.18
C ALA A 191 -15.71 -13.19 -6.54
N ILE A 192 -16.71 -12.75 -7.31
CA ILE A 192 -17.85 -11.97 -6.80
C ILE A 192 -19.12 -12.79 -7.02
N PHE A 193 -19.87 -13.05 -5.96
CA PHE A 193 -21.16 -13.72 -6.01
C PHE A 193 -22.28 -12.77 -5.57
N LEU A 194 -23.34 -12.66 -6.38
CA LEU A 194 -24.46 -11.79 -6.08
C LEU A 194 -25.56 -12.55 -5.33
N ILE A 195 -25.94 -12.07 -4.15
CA ILE A 195 -26.98 -12.69 -3.32
C ILE A 195 -28.36 -12.70 -4.00
N ASN A 196 -28.63 -11.72 -4.88
CA ASN A 196 -29.89 -11.59 -5.61
C ASN A 196 -29.87 -12.29 -6.98
N ARG A 197 -28.70 -12.73 -7.45
CA ARG A 197 -28.51 -13.46 -8.72
C ARG A 197 -27.50 -14.60 -8.54
N PRO A 198 -27.80 -15.58 -7.65
CA PRO A 198 -26.88 -16.70 -7.40
C PRO A 198 -26.69 -17.59 -8.64
N ASP A 199 -27.63 -17.55 -9.59
CA ASP A 199 -27.59 -18.27 -10.87
C ASP A 199 -26.40 -17.87 -11.76
N LEU A 200 -25.85 -16.68 -11.59
CA LEU A 200 -24.76 -16.17 -12.41
C LEU A 200 -23.37 -16.67 -11.99
N GLY A 201 -23.23 -17.26 -10.80
CA GLY A 201 -21.93 -17.63 -10.25
C GLY A 201 -21.01 -16.43 -10.07
N ASP A 202 -19.74 -16.55 -10.48
CA ASP A 202 -18.73 -15.49 -10.37
C ASP A 202 -18.95 -14.39 -11.42
N VAL A 203 -19.57 -13.28 -11.01
CA VAL A 203 -19.86 -12.14 -11.90
C VAL A 203 -18.63 -11.30 -12.24
N SER A 204 -17.50 -11.49 -11.53
CA SER A 204 -16.21 -10.88 -11.90
C SER A 204 -15.59 -11.57 -13.12
N ARG A 205 -16.02 -12.81 -13.41
CA ARG A 205 -15.49 -13.65 -14.50
C ARG A 205 -13.98 -13.84 -14.43
N GLY A 206 -13.42 -13.82 -13.21
CA GLY A 206 -11.98 -13.96 -12.99
C GLY A 206 -11.15 -12.72 -13.33
N GLU A 207 -11.77 -11.54 -13.36
CA GLU A 207 -11.07 -10.27 -13.54
C GLU A 207 -11.03 -9.47 -12.23
N VAL A 208 -9.94 -8.74 -11.98
CA VAL A 208 -10.00 -7.63 -11.01
C VAL A 208 -10.89 -6.54 -11.60
N VAL A 209 -11.92 -6.16 -10.86
CA VAL A 209 -12.82 -5.08 -11.23
C VAL A 209 -12.06 -3.76 -11.11
N SER A 210 -12.08 -2.98 -12.18
CA SER A 210 -11.39 -1.70 -12.31
C SER A 210 -12.29 -0.70 -13.03
N ILE A 211 -11.93 0.59 -12.97
CA ILE A 211 -12.63 1.64 -13.72
C ILE A 211 -12.70 1.36 -15.24
N ASN A 212 -11.80 0.51 -15.77
CA ASN A 212 -11.71 0.21 -17.19
C ASN A 212 -12.58 -0.98 -17.65
N ASN A 213 -13.06 -1.83 -16.74
CA ASN A 213 -13.85 -3.02 -17.11
C ASN A 213 -15.20 -3.13 -16.39
N TYR A 214 -15.45 -2.40 -15.30
CA TYR A 214 -16.69 -2.52 -14.53
C TYR A 214 -17.96 -2.38 -15.38
N TYR A 215 -17.99 -1.40 -16.31
CA TYR A 215 -19.15 -1.20 -17.16
C TYR A 215 -19.46 -2.42 -18.02
N ARG A 216 -18.44 -3.00 -18.69
CA ARG A 216 -18.61 -4.23 -19.49
C ARG A 216 -19.04 -5.42 -18.63
N LEU A 217 -18.51 -5.53 -17.41
CA LEU A 217 -18.80 -6.65 -16.51
C LEU A 217 -20.23 -6.58 -15.95
N PHE A 218 -20.73 -5.38 -15.64
CA PHE A 218 -21.89 -5.22 -14.76
C PHE A 218 -23.10 -4.49 -15.37
N LYS A 219 -22.99 -3.81 -16.51
CA LYS A 219 -24.10 -2.98 -17.06
C LYS A 219 -25.41 -3.73 -17.30
N ASP A 220 -25.33 -5.03 -17.60
CA ASP A 220 -26.49 -5.88 -17.89
C ASP A 220 -26.96 -6.67 -16.64
N ILE A 221 -26.35 -6.41 -15.48
CA ILE A 221 -26.57 -7.14 -14.21
C ILE A 221 -27.00 -6.17 -13.10
N LEU A 222 -26.29 -5.05 -12.94
CA LEU A 222 -26.52 -4.05 -11.89
C LEU A 222 -27.47 -2.96 -12.38
N THR A 223 -28.24 -2.39 -11.44
CA THR A 223 -29.04 -1.18 -11.71
C THR A 223 -28.12 0.02 -11.99
N PRO A 224 -28.62 1.08 -12.66
CA PRO A 224 -27.82 2.29 -12.90
C PRO A 224 -27.26 2.93 -11.63
N VAL A 225 -28.01 2.91 -10.51
CA VAL A 225 -27.57 3.45 -9.22
C VAL A 225 -26.41 2.63 -8.64
N GLN A 226 -26.51 1.30 -8.67
CA GLN A 226 -25.42 0.42 -8.22
C GLN A 226 -24.19 0.55 -9.10
N LEU A 227 -24.38 0.72 -10.41
CA LEU A 227 -23.28 0.88 -11.37
C LEU A 227 -22.53 2.20 -11.14
N ASP A 228 -23.23 3.28 -10.81
CA ASP A 228 -22.58 4.55 -10.45
C ASP A 228 -21.88 4.47 -9.09
N GLY A 229 -22.48 3.80 -8.10
CA GLY A 229 -21.81 3.51 -6.83
C GLY A 229 -20.51 2.71 -7.02
N LEU A 230 -20.53 1.68 -7.88
CA LEU A 230 -19.33 0.90 -8.22
C LEU A 230 -18.27 1.78 -8.91
N ARG A 231 -18.67 2.67 -9.83
CA ARG A 231 -17.75 3.64 -10.46
C ARG A 231 -17.04 4.51 -9.41
N LEU A 232 -17.74 4.95 -8.37
CA LEU A 232 -17.13 5.74 -7.29
C LEU A 232 -16.09 4.93 -6.51
N LEU A 233 -16.40 3.67 -6.15
CA LEU A 233 -15.44 2.78 -5.46
C LEU A 233 -14.19 2.47 -6.29
N LEU A 234 -14.28 2.61 -7.62
CA LEU A 234 -13.22 2.40 -8.59
C LEU A 234 -12.49 3.68 -9.00
N THR A 235 -12.92 4.83 -8.45
CA THR A 235 -12.29 6.12 -8.73
C THR A 235 -11.08 6.29 -7.81
N PRO A 236 -9.89 6.63 -8.33
CA PRO A 236 -8.70 6.81 -7.52
C PRO A 236 -8.74 8.15 -6.77
N PHE A 237 -8.27 8.14 -5.51
CA PHE A 237 -8.11 9.32 -4.68
C PHE A 237 -6.69 9.36 -4.10
N PRO A 238 -6.01 10.52 -4.08
CA PRO A 238 -4.70 10.66 -3.46
C PRO A 238 -4.74 10.27 -1.97
N GLN A 239 -3.77 9.45 -1.57
CA GLN A 239 -3.49 9.11 -0.17
C GLN A 239 -2.01 9.39 0.12
N GLU A 240 -1.62 9.46 1.39
CA GLU A 240 -0.26 9.88 1.81
C GLU A 240 0.85 9.16 1.00
N GLU A 241 0.82 7.84 0.82
CA GLU A 241 1.89 7.16 0.07
C GLU A 241 1.71 7.24 -1.47
N PHE A 242 0.48 7.49 -1.93
CA PHE A 242 0.04 7.37 -3.31
C PHE A 242 -0.63 8.67 -3.75
N ASN A 243 0.16 9.64 -4.20
CA ASN A 243 -0.35 10.96 -4.58
C ASN A 243 0.52 11.60 -5.69
N PRO A 244 0.13 12.79 -6.21
CA PRO A 244 0.84 13.41 -7.32
C PRO A 244 1.99 14.35 -6.90
N THR A 245 2.28 14.49 -5.61
CA THR A 245 3.28 15.42 -5.06
C THR A 245 4.52 14.67 -4.59
N ASP A 246 5.52 15.40 -4.10
CA ASP A 246 6.75 14.82 -3.55
C ASP A 246 6.54 14.13 -2.20
N ASP A 247 5.41 14.37 -1.54
CA ASP A 247 4.99 13.75 -0.29
C ASP A 247 4.51 12.29 -0.48
N ARG A 248 5.14 11.50 -1.35
CA ARG A 248 4.69 10.16 -1.76
C ARG A 248 5.74 9.09 -1.48
N LYS A 249 5.34 7.81 -1.49
CA LYS A 249 6.23 6.64 -1.41
C LYS A 249 6.25 5.79 -2.68
N THR A 250 5.70 6.33 -3.77
CA THR A 250 5.73 5.77 -5.12
C THR A 250 6.75 6.49 -5.98
N SER A 251 7.43 5.77 -6.88
CA SER A 251 8.47 6.36 -7.73
C SER A 251 7.90 7.44 -8.67
N GLN A 252 6.73 7.15 -9.25
CA GLN A 252 5.99 8.05 -10.12
C GLN A 252 4.78 8.66 -9.40
N PRO A 253 4.48 9.95 -9.63
CA PRO A 253 3.22 10.56 -9.23
C PRO A 253 2.01 9.71 -9.69
N SER A 254 0.97 9.62 -8.87
CA SER A 254 -0.24 8.88 -9.22
C SER A 254 -1.51 9.62 -8.79
N LEU A 255 -2.65 9.20 -9.35
CA LEU A 255 -3.98 9.63 -8.90
C LEU A 255 -4.38 9.03 -7.55
N GLY A 256 -3.53 8.15 -6.99
CA GLY A 256 -3.72 7.50 -5.71
C GLY A 256 -4.36 6.12 -5.80
N VAL A 257 -5.19 5.80 -4.81
CA VAL A 257 -5.74 4.47 -4.53
C VAL A 257 -7.26 4.50 -4.68
N THR A 258 -7.84 3.42 -5.17
CA THR A 258 -9.30 3.22 -5.24
C THR A 258 -9.79 2.43 -4.03
N CYS A 259 -11.06 2.55 -3.65
CA CYS A 259 -11.62 1.74 -2.58
C CYS A 259 -11.44 0.23 -2.85
N LEU A 260 -11.59 -0.20 -4.11
CA LEU A 260 -11.37 -1.59 -4.53
C LEU A 260 -9.90 -1.95 -4.83
N ASP A 261 -8.92 -1.07 -4.59
CA ASP A 261 -7.54 -1.56 -4.46
C ASP A 261 -7.36 -2.20 -3.08
N CYS A 262 -7.87 -1.54 -2.04
CA CYS A 262 -7.87 -2.10 -0.68
C CYS A 262 -8.93 -3.18 -0.51
N HIS A 263 -10.10 -3.05 -1.14
CA HIS A 263 -11.16 -4.04 -1.07
C HIS A 263 -11.39 -4.71 -2.41
N VAL A 264 -10.35 -5.30 -2.99
CA VAL A 264 -10.37 -5.90 -4.32
C VAL A 264 -11.55 -6.83 -4.53
N ASN A 265 -12.39 -6.50 -5.52
CA ASN A 265 -13.65 -7.20 -5.80
C ASN A 265 -14.58 -7.33 -4.57
N GLY A 266 -14.52 -6.41 -3.61
CA GLY A 266 -15.26 -6.48 -2.34
C GLY A 266 -14.61 -7.39 -1.28
N HIS A 267 -13.41 -7.90 -1.54
CA HIS A 267 -12.67 -8.82 -0.68
C HIS A 267 -11.33 -8.24 -0.25
N THR A 268 -10.60 -8.99 0.57
CA THR A 268 -9.21 -8.68 0.92
C THR A 268 -8.26 -9.58 0.15
N THR A 269 -7.07 -9.05 -0.15
CA THR A 269 -5.92 -9.83 -0.62
C THR A 269 -4.74 -9.77 0.33
N GLY A 270 -5.00 -9.33 1.56
CA GLY A 270 -4.03 -9.30 2.66
C GLY A 270 -3.27 -7.98 2.82
N GLN A 271 -3.48 -7.00 1.94
CA GLN A 271 -2.99 -5.63 2.09
C GLN A 271 -3.33 -5.07 3.47
N PHE A 272 -2.38 -4.30 4.00
CA PHE A 272 -2.47 -3.73 5.33
C PHE A 272 -2.10 -2.25 5.30
N HIS A 273 -2.49 -1.55 6.35
CA HIS A 273 -2.16 -0.16 6.61
C HIS A 273 -1.65 0.00 8.04
N LEU A 274 -0.76 0.95 8.32
CA LEU A 274 -0.59 1.43 9.69
C LEU A 274 -1.75 2.35 10.11
N ASN A 275 -2.54 2.02 11.14
CA ASN A 275 -3.75 2.76 11.55
C ASN A 275 -3.58 4.31 11.57
N PRO A 276 -4.21 5.08 10.67
CA PRO A 276 -4.04 6.53 10.59
C PRO A 276 -4.74 7.34 11.70
N ASP A 277 -5.62 6.71 12.48
CA ASP A 277 -6.55 7.40 13.39
C ASP A 277 -5.97 7.65 14.80
N MET A 278 -4.71 7.29 15.03
CA MET A 278 -4.11 7.33 16.36
C MET A 278 -2.79 8.09 16.41
N ARG A 279 -2.57 8.77 17.53
CA ARG A 279 -1.33 9.46 17.86
C ARG A 279 -0.89 9.14 19.30
N PRO A 280 0.42 9.12 19.60
CA PRO A 280 1.55 9.30 18.67
C PRO A 280 1.79 8.09 17.74
N GLN A 281 2.70 8.22 16.76
CA GLN A 281 2.95 7.24 15.68
C GLN A 281 3.19 5.82 16.21
N GLU A 282 3.97 5.67 17.27
CA GLU A 282 4.33 4.40 17.90
C GLU A 282 3.15 3.70 18.59
N ARG A 283 2.02 4.40 18.80
CA ARG A 283 0.78 3.80 19.29
C ARG A 283 -0.07 3.20 18.18
N ARG A 284 0.18 3.56 16.92
CA ARG A 284 -0.54 3.01 15.75
C ARG A 284 -0.27 1.50 15.66
N PHE A 285 -1.24 0.74 15.17
CA PHE A 285 -1.11 -0.70 14.93
C PHE A 285 -1.40 -1.03 13.46
N ARG A 286 -0.92 -2.18 13.00
CA ARG A 286 -1.24 -2.69 11.66
C ARG A 286 -2.73 -3.03 11.59
N LEU A 287 -3.39 -2.50 10.57
CA LEU A 287 -4.74 -2.83 10.16
C LEU A 287 -4.64 -3.75 8.96
N ASP A 288 -5.26 -4.92 9.04
CA ASP A 288 -5.50 -5.72 7.84
C ASP A 288 -6.75 -5.22 7.14
N THR A 289 -6.78 -5.34 5.83
CA THR A 289 -7.99 -5.00 5.09
C THR A 289 -8.99 -6.15 5.15
N VAL A 290 -10.25 -5.84 5.43
CA VAL A 290 -11.32 -6.84 5.56
C VAL A 290 -12.11 -6.99 4.26
N SER A 291 -12.84 -8.10 4.11
CA SER A 291 -13.86 -8.18 3.06
C SER A 291 -15.04 -7.25 3.37
N LEU A 292 -15.55 -6.56 2.36
CA LEU A 292 -16.79 -5.79 2.42
C LEU A 292 -17.93 -6.71 1.98
N ARG A 293 -18.59 -7.37 2.94
CA ARG A 293 -19.80 -8.16 2.69
C ARG A 293 -20.98 -7.54 3.44
#